data_AF-A0A285P6D0-F1
#
_entry.id   AF-A0A285P6D0-F1
#
_cell.length_a   1.000
_cell.length_b   1.000
_cell.length_c   1.000
_cell.angle_alpha   90.00
_cell.angle_beta   90.00
_cell.angle_gamma   90.00
#
_symmetry.space_group_name_H-M   'P 1'
#
loop_
_entity.id
_entity.type
_entity.pdbx_description
1 polymer ?
#
loop_
_entity_poly.entity_id
_entity_poly.type
_entity_poly.pdbx_seq_one_letter_code
_entity_poly.pdbx_strand_id
1 'polypeptide(L)'
;MTKSGKDVVSVLNHLIETCKDGQEGFRTCADDVKNAELKNLFLKRAIECEVAAGELQEAVTLLGGTPEDSTSFSGDLHRRWVDLKSLVTGKSEEAILNEVERGEDVALKAYKEALDEPLPANVFSIVERQYHGVQRNHDQIKALRNIARAS
;
A
#
# COMPACT_ATOMS: atom_id res chain seq x y z
N MET A 1 10.38 24.55 10.51
CA MET A 1 9.34 25.31 9.77
C MET A 1 8.31 24.29 9.33
N THR A 2 7.03 24.48 9.66
CA THR A 2 5.94 23.58 9.24
C THR A 2 5.66 23.78 7.75
N LYS A 3 5.38 22.67 7.03
CA LYS A 3 4.97 22.72 5.62
C LYS A 3 3.68 23.51 5.48
N SER A 4 3.45 24.14 4.31
CA SER A 4 2.17 24.78 4.04
C SER A 4 1.07 23.72 3.96
N GLY A 5 -0.20 24.07 4.25
CA GLY A 5 -1.32 23.13 4.16
C GLY A 5 -1.41 22.44 2.79
N LYS A 6 -1.04 23.14 1.71
CA LYS A 6 -0.94 22.57 0.35
C LYS A 6 0.13 21.47 0.23
N ASP A 7 1.25 21.63 0.90
CA ASP A 7 2.33 20.65 0.85
C ASP A 7 1.95 19.39 1.66
N VAL A 8 1.23 19.56 2.78
CA VAL A 8 0.69 18.44 3.57
C VAL A 8 -0.37 17.68 2.77
N VAL A 9 -1.28 18.38 2.08
CA VAL A 9 -2.29 17.75 1.20
C VAL A 9 -1.61 16.93 0.10
N SER A 10 -0.54 17.44 -0.52
CA SER A 10 0.20 16.68 -1.53
C SER A 10 0.84 15.40 -0.97
N VAL A 11 1.39 15.45 0.25
CA VAL A 11 1.96 14.27 0.92
C VAL A 11 0.87 13.23 1.18
N LEU A 12 -0.28 13.66 1.70
CA LEU A 12 -1.38 12.74 1.99
C LEU A 12 -2.01 12.15 0.73
N ASN A 13 -2.16 12.93 -0.35
CA ASN A 13 -2.64 12.41 -1.63
C ASN A 13 -1.71 11.33 -2.20
N HIS A 14 -0.39 11.49 -2.07
CA HIS A 14 0.54 10.45 -2.47
C HIS A 14 0.39 9.15 -1.65
N LEU A 15 0.12 9.26 -0.34
CA LEU A 15 -0.19 8.09 0.49
C LEU A 15 -1.55 7.46 0.14
N ILE A 16 -2.55 8.27 -0.24
CA ILE A 16 -3.86 7.79 -0.70
C ILE A 16 -3.71 6.95 -1.97
N GLU A 17 -2.94 7.44 -2.96
CA GLU A 17 -2.61 6.68 -4.18
C GLU A 17 -1.93 5.36 -3.83
N THR A 18 -0.93 5.41 -2.94
CA THR A 18 -0.20 4.22 -2.47
C THR A 18 -1.16 3.19 -1.84
N CYS A 19 -2.12 3.64 -1.02
CA CYS A 19 -3.12 2.76 -0.41
C CYS A 19 -4.07 2.17 -1.46
N LYS A 20 -4.54 2.97 -2.43
CA LYS A 20 -5.43 2.48 -3.50
C LYS A 20 -4.73 1.47 -4.40
N ASP A 21 -3.47 1.70 -4.73
CA ASP A 21 -2.64 0.76 -5.49
C ASP A 21 -2.43 -0.54 -4.71
N GLY A 22 -2.21 -0.44 -3.39
CA GLY A 22 -2.17 -1.60 -2.50
C GLY A 22 -3.49 -2.38 -2.49
N GLN A 23 -4.63 -1.68 -2.40
CA GLN A 23 -5.96 -2.29 -2.42
C GLN A 23 -6.23 -3.08 -3.70
N GLU A 24 -6.02 -2.47 -4.88
CA GLU A 24 -6.17 -3.16 -6.18
C GLU A 24 -5.21 -4.34 -6.28
N GLY A 25 -4.00 -4.12 -5.79
CA GLY A 25 -2.94 -5.09 -5.81
C GLY A 25 -3.24 -6.37 -5.05
N PHE A 26 -3.59 -6.21 -3.78
CA PHE A 26 -3.98 -7.32 -2.93
C PHE A 26 -5.20 -8.06 -3.47
N ARG A 27 -6.18 -7.37 -4.06
CA ARG A 27 -7.32 -8.01 -4.72
C ARG A 27 -6.87 -8.89 -5.90
N THR A 28 -5.97 -8.37 -6.74
CA THR A 28 -5.42 -9.13 -7.87
C THR A 28 -4.68 -10.38 -7.38
N CYS A 29 -3.82 -10.26 -6.36
CA CYS A 29 -3.13 -11.41 -5.77
C CYS A 29 -4.08 -12.44 -5.13
N ALA A 30 -5.19 -11.98 -4.53
CA ALA A 30 -6.20 -12.85 -3.93
C ALA A 30 -6.96 -13.68 -4.97
N ASP A 31 -7.13 -13.16 -6.18
CA ASP A 31 -7.78 -13.87 -7.28
C ASP A 31 -6.86 -14.92 -7.91
N ASP A 32 -5.55 -14.66 -7.92
CA ASP A 32 -4.55 -15.52 -8.56
C ASP A 32 -4.00 -16.64 -7.67
N VAL A 33 -4.06 -16.49 -6.35
CA VAL A 33 -3.50 -17.48 -5.41
C VAL A 33 -4.46 -18.66 -5.19
N LYS A 34 -3.92 -19.88 -5.22
CA LYS A 34 -4.69 -21.12 -4.97
C LYS A 34 -4.85 -21.43 -3.48
N ASN A 35 -3.89 -21.00 -2.67
CA ASN A 35 -3.89 -21.21 -1.23
C ASN A 35 -4.95 -20.32 -0.55
N ALA A 36 -5.90 -20.96 0.12
CA ALA A 36 -7.03 -20.28 0.77
C ALA A 36 -6.58 -19.35 1.91
N GLU A 37 -5.50 -19.67 2.63
CA GLU A 37 -4.96 -18.82 3.70
C GLU A 37 -4.35 -17.55 3.12
N LEU A 38 -3.56 -17.67 2.05
CA LEU A 38 -2.99 -16.52 1.34
C LEU A 38 -4.09 -15.66 0.71
N LYS A 39 -5.12 -16.27 0.13
CA LYS A 39 -6.28 -15.54 -0.40
C LYS A 39 -6.95 -14.70 0.68
N ASN A 40 -7.25 -15.30 1.83
CA ASN A 40 -7.87 -14.58 2.95
C ASN A 40 -6.96 -13.48 3.51
N LEU A 41 -5.65 -13.73 3.57
CA LEU A 41 -4.67 -12.72 3.97
C LEU A 41 -4.70 -11.52 3.02
N PHE A 42 -4.60 -11.73 1.71
CA PHE A 42 -4.61 -10.65 0.74
C PHE A 42 -5.93 -9.87 0.74
N LEU A 43 -7.08 -10.54 0.82
CA LEU A 43 -8.38 -9.85 0.96
C LEU A 43 -8.44 -8.98 2.20
N LYS A 44 -7.91 -9.47 3.34
CA LYS A 44 -7.80 -8.67 4.56
C LYS A 44 -6.93 -7.43 4.36
N ARG A 45 -5.78 -7.57 3.69
CA ARG A 45 -4.89 -6.43 3.41
C ARG A 45 -5.51 -5.41 2.46
N ALA A 46 -6.28 -5.86 1.45
CA ALA A 46 -7.03 -4.95 0.59
C ALA A 46 -8.02 -4.08 1.40
N ILE A 47 -8.71 -4.65 2.39
CA ILE A 47 -9.61 -3.91 3.28
C ILE A 47 -8.83 -2.93 4.16
N GLU A 48 -7.68 -3.33 4.71
CA GLU A 48 -6.84 -2.44 5.51
C GLU A 48 -6.34 -1.24 4.69
N CYS A 49 -5.96 -1.45 3.43
CA CYS A 49 -5.60 -0.38 2.50
C CYS A 49 -6.77 0.57 2.22
N GLU A 50 -7.97 0.04 2.03
CA GLU A 50 -9.19 0.84 1.82
C GLU A 50 -9.50 1.74 3.02
N VAL A 51 -9.41 1.18 4.24
CA VAL A 51 -9.58 1.93 5.49
C VAL A 51 -8.51 3.01 5.62
N ALA A 52 -7.24 2.68 5.36
CA ALA A 52 -6.14 3.64 5.44
C ALA A 52 -6.32 4.81 4.44
N ALA A 53 -6.73 4.52 3.21
CA ALA A 53 -7.05 5.54 2.21
C ALA A 53 -8.18 6.45 2.72
N GLY A 54 -9.26 5.90 3.27
CA GLY A 54 -10.37 6.69 3.81
C GLY A 54 -9.96 7.65 4.93
N GLU A 55 -9.13 7.19 5.87
CA GLU A 55 -8.60 8.03 6.96
C GLU A 55 -7.75 9.20 6.43
N LEU A 56 -6.92 8.95 5.41
CA LEU A 56 -6.08 9.97 4.78
C LEU A 56 -6.93 10.97 3.97
N GLN A 57 -7.95 10.50 3.26
CA GLN A 57 -8.89 11.35 2.50
C GLN A 57 -9.67 12.29 3.42
N GLU A 58 -10.10 11.81 4.59
CA GLU A 58 -10.72 12.63 5.63
C GLU A 58 -9.75 13.72 6.12
N ALA A 59 -8.49 13.36 6.39
CA ALA A 59 -7.47 14.32 6.80
C ALA A 59 -7.20 15.39 5.73
N VAL A 60 -7.15 15.02 4.44
CA VAL A 60 -7.03 15.99 3.33
C VAL A 60 -8.20 16.97 3.31
N THR A 61 -9.43 16.46 3.49
CA THR A 61 -10.65 17.28 3.50
C THR A 61 -10.65 18.28 4.66
N LEU A 62 -10.23 17.83 5.85
CA LEU A 62 -10.11 18.69 7.05
C LEU A 62 -9.06 19.80 6.89
N LEU A 63 -8.02 19.56 6.07
CA LEU A 63 -7.03 20.57 5.71
C LEU A 63 -7.50 21.53 4.60
N GLY A 64 -8.73 21.37 4.09
CA GLY A 64 -9.30 22.16 3.01
C GLY A 64 -8.77 21.79 1.62
N GLY A 65 -8.19 20.60 1.48
CA GLY A 65 -7.72 20.06 0.20
C GLY A 65 -8.76 19.18 -0.50
N THR A 66 -8.45 18.79 -1.73
CA THR A 66 -9.22 17.79 -2.48
C THR A 66 -8.53 16.42 -2.34
N PRO A 67 -9.19 15.43 -1.73
CA PRO A 67 -8.63 14.08 -1.60
C PRO A 67 -8.53 13.42 -2.98
N GLU A 68 -7.42 12.72 -3.21
CA GLU A 68 -7.26 11.88 -4.39
C GLU A 68 -8.23 10.68 -4.34
N ASP A 69 -8.78 10.27 -5.48
CA ASP A 69 -9.72 9.15 -5.57
C ASP A 69 -9.29 8.05 -6.55
N SER A 70 -8.18 8.25 -7.24
CA SER A 70 -7.65 7.32 -8.24
C SER A 70 -6.40 6.56 -7.76
N THR A 71 -6.10 5.46 -8.45
CA THR A 71 -4.82 4.74 -8.36
C THR A 71 -3.72 5.53 -9.07
N SER A 72 -2.45 5.22 -8.82
CA SER A 72 -1.34 5.87 -9.54
C SER A 72 -1.30 5.37 -10.99
N PHE A 73 -2.11 5.96 -11.86
CA PHE A 73 -2.20 5.58 -13.28
C PHE A 73 -0.88 5.81 -14.05
N SER A 74 0.08 6.52 -13.45
CA SER A 74 1.33 6.97 -14.08
C SER A 74 2.60 6.41 -13.44
N GLY A 75 2.51 5.60 -12.38
CA GLY A 75 3.66 5.13 -11.60
C GLY A 75 4.21 3.75 -12.01
N ASP A 76 5.43 3.44 -11.57
CA ASP A 76 6.03 2.11 -11.71
C ASP A 76 5.18 0.99 -11.09
N LEU A 77 4.28 1.34 -10.16
CA LEU A 77 3.34 0.42 -9.54
C LEU A 77 2.24 -0.05 -10.52
N HIS A 78 1.77 0.80 -11.44
CA HIS A 78 0.84 0.39 -12.50
C HIS A 78 1.47 -0.65 -13.42
N ARG A 79 2.73 -0.47 -13.81
CA ARG A 79 3.46 -1.46 -14.62
C ARG A 79 3.63 -2.78 -13.90
N ARG A 80 3.92 -2.77 -12.59
CA ARG A 80 4.00 -3.99 -11.78
C ARG A 80 2.68 -4.75 -11.72
N TRP A 81 1.55 -4.05 -11.60
CA TRP A 81 0.23 -4.69 -11.63
C TRP A 81 -0.16 -5.18 -13.02
N VAL A 82 0.21 -4.46 -14.07
CA VAL A 82 0.07 -4.94 -15.46
C VAL A 82 0.93 -6.18 -15.70
N ASP A 83 2.16 -6.22 -15.19
CA ASP A 83 3.03 -7.40 -15.23
C ASP A 83 2.48 -8.55 -14.37
N LEU A 84 1.79 -8.24 -13.28
CA LEU A 84 1.08 -9.27 -12.53
C LEU A 84 -0.07 -9.87 -13.38
N LYS A 85 -0.89 -9.01 -13.98
CA LYS A 85 -2.03 -9.36 -14.85
C LYS A 85 -1.62 -10.00 -16.19
N SER A 86 -0.45 -9.71 -16.73
CA SER A 86 0.02 -10.27 -18.00
C SER A 86 0.63 -11.67 -17.86
N LEU A 87 0.98 -12.07 -16.64
CA LEU A 87 1.60 -13.35 -16.30
C LEU A 87 0.60 -14.36 -15.70
N VAL A 88 -0.69 -14.19 -15.99
CA VAL A 88 -1.88 -14.82 -15.33
C VAL A 88 -2.04 -16.34 -15.54
N THR A 89 -1.01 -17.08 -15.95
CA THR A 89 -1.05 -18.55 -15.93
C THR A 89 0.19 -19.16 -15.28
N GLY A 90 0.02 -19.69 -14.06
CA GLY A 90 0.96 -20.66 -13.46
C GLY A 90 2.05 -20.11 -12.52
N LYS A 91 1.88 -18.94 -11.89
CA LYS A 91 2.83 -18.47 -10.87
C LYS A 91 2.84 -19.38 -9.64
N SER A 92 4.04 -19.65 -9.11
CA SER A 92 4.22 -20.24 -7.78
C SER A 92 3.79 -19.23 -6.71
N GLU A 93 3.43 -19.73 -5.53
CA GLU A 93 3.14 -18.87 -4.36
C GLU A 93 4.31 -17.94 -4.05
N GLU A 94 5.55 -18.43 -4.22
CA GLU A 94 6.76 -17.63 -4.08
C GLU A 94 6.77 -16.42 -5.03
N ALA A 95 6.39 -16.61 -6.30
CA ALA A 95 6.37 -15.52 -7.28
C ALA A 95 5.31 -14.46 -6.93
N ILE A 96 4.14 -14.87 -6.43
CA ILE A 96 3.10 -13.94 -5.96
C ILE A 96 3.60 -13.17 -4.73
N LEU A 97 4.13 -13.87 -3.73
CA LEU A 97 4.64 -13.27 -2.50
C LEU A 97 5.83 -12.33 -2.74
N ASN A 98 6.69 -12.64 -3.73
CA ASN A 98 7.76 -11.74 -4.17
C ASN A 98 7.22 -10.40 -4.68
N GLU A 99 6.12 -10.41 -5.44
CA GLU A 99 5.56 -9.17 -5.97
C GLU A 99 4.81 -8.37 -4.90
N VAL A 100 4.17 -9.05 -3.97
CA VAL A 100 3.57 -8.41 -2.81
C VAL A 100 4.63 -7.74 -1.93
N GLU A 101 5.73 -8.43 -1.58
CA GLU A 101 6.82 -7.84 -0.77
C GLU A 101 7.39 -6.58 -1.43
N ARG A 102 7.56 -6.64 -2.74
CA ARG A 102 7.98 -5.52 -3.59
C ARG A 102 7.03 -4.33 -3.58
N GLY A 103 5.73 -4.57 -3.54
CA GLY A 103 4.72 -3.51 -3.37
C GLY A 103 4.78 -2.90 -1.97
N GLU A 104 4.95 -3.74 -0.96
CA GLU A 104 5.11 -3.31 0.43
C GLU A 104 6.39 -2.50 0.66
N ASP A 105 7.50 -2.82 -0.02
CA ASP A 105 8.72 -2.01 -0.01
C ASP A 105 8.46 -0.57 -0.52
N VAL A 106 7.65 -0.44 -1.57
CA VAL A 106 7.27 0.87 -2.13
C VAL A 106 6.40 1.62 -1.13
N ALA A 107 5.42 0.95 -0.53
CA ALA A 107 4.57 1.56 0.50
C ALA A 107 5.41 2.01 1.70
N LEU A 108 6.30 1.16 2.23
CA LEU A 108 7.19 1.53 3.34
C LEU A 108 8.02 2.76 3.03
N LYS A 109 8.55 2.86 1.81
CA LYS A 109 9.30 4.03 1.37
C LYS A 109 8.43 5.28 1.35
N ALA A 110 7.23 5.23 0.76
CA ALA A 110 6.32 6.36 0.69
C ALA A 110 5.90 6.87 2.08
N TYR A 111 5.57 5.95 3.00
CA TYR A 111 5.25 6.31 4.38
C TYR A 111 6.44 6.90 5.12
N LYS A 112 7.65 6.36 4.92
CA LYS A 112 8.86 6.90 5.54
C LYS A 112 9.16 8.32 5.04
N GLU A 113 9.08 8.54 3.73
CA GLU A 113 9.25 9.86 3.13
C GLU A 113 8.20 10.85 3.66
N ALA A 114 6.94 10.41 3.86
CA ALA A 114 5.91 11.24 4.47
C ALA A 114 6.20 11.59 5.94
N LEU A 115 6.79 10.67 6.71
CA LEU A 115 7.15 10.90 8.12
C LEU A 115 8.38 11.81 8.28
N ASP A 116 9.22 11.92 7.26
CA ASP A 116 10.35 12.87 7.23
C ASP A 116 9.87 14.33 6.99
N GLU A 117 8.61 14.51 6.62
CA GLU A 117 8.01 15.82 6.37
C GLU A 117 7.44 16.46 7.65
N PRO A 118 7.44 17.80 7.77
CA PRO A 118 6.92 18.49 8.94
C PRO A 118 5.39 18.54 8.95
N LEU A 119 4.77 17.40 9.26
CA LEU A 119 3.32 17.20 9.34
C LEU A 119 2.71 17.80 10.63
N PRO A 120 1.44 18.28 10.59
CA PRO A 120 0.68 18.57 11.79
C PRO A 120 0.57 17.33 12.70
N ALA A 121 0.58 17.51 14.02
CA ALA A 121 0.66 16.40 14.98
C ALA A 121 -0.46 15.33 14.82
N ASN A 122 -1.69 15.77 14.52
CA ASN A 122 -2.80 14.87 14.26
C ASN A 122 -2.60 14.04 12.98
N VAL A 123 -2.01 14.64 11.94
CA VAL A 123 -1.72 13.97 10.67
C VAL A 123 -0.53 13.02 10.84
N PHE A 124 0.54 13.47 11.49
CA PHE A 124 1.70 12.64 11.81
C PHE A 124 1.29 11.34 12.53
N SER A 125 0.41 11.46 13.52
CA SER A 125 -0.07 10.30 14.30
C SER A 125 -0.82 9.27 13.44
N ILE A 126 -1.57 9.71 12.42
CA ILE A 126 -2.25 8.82 11.46
C ILE A 126 -1.21 8.11 10.58
N VAL A 127 -0.30 8.88 9.99
CA VAL A 127 0.75 8.36 9.08
C VAL A 127 1.68 7.39 9.81
N GLU A 128 2.09 7.68 11.05
CA GLU A 128 2.95 6.82 11.86
C GLU A 128 2.26 5.49 12.21
N ARG A 129 0.99 5.53 12.60
CA ARG A 129 0.20 4.32 12.86
C ARG A 129 0.11 3.44 11.62
N GLN A 130 -0.19 4.04 10.47
CA GLN A 130 -0.31 3.33 9.20
C GLN A 130 1.05 2.77 8.75
N TYR A 131 2.15 3.51 8.89
CA TYR A 131 3.51 3.04 8.66
C TYR A 131 3.83 1.76 9.44
N HIS A 132 3.52 1.72 10.73
CA HIS A 132 3.68 0.50 11.54
C HIS A 132 2.76 -0.65 11.10
N GLY A 133 1.61 -0.35 10.49
CA GLY A 133 0.76 -1.33 9.82
C GLY A 133 1.46 -1.96 8.62
N VAL A 134 1.97 -1.13 7.70
CA VAL A 134 2.69 -1.56 6.50
C VAL A 134 3.95 -2.35 6.88
N GLN A 135 4.74 -1.91 7.86
CA GLN A 135 5.93 -2.64 8.31
C GLN A 135 5.61 -4.06 8.79
N ARG A 136 4.55 -4.21 9.60
CA ARG A 136 4.12 -5.54 10.07
C ARG A 136 3.64 -6.42 8.92
N ASN A 137 2.96 -5.84 7.93
CA ASN A 137 2.52 -6.57 6.75
C ASN A 137 3.70 -7.03 5.89
N HIS A 138 4.60 -6.10 5.54
CA HIS A 138 5.85 -6.38 4.85
C HIS A 138 6.61 -7.56 5.49
N ASP A 139 6.82 -7.51 6.81
CA ASP A 139 7.57 -8.54 7.51
C ASP A 139 6.87 -9.91 7.48
N GLN A 140 5.53 -9.93 7.57
CA GLN A 140 4.75 -11.14 7.42
C GLN A 140 4.86 -11.72 6.00
N ILE A 141 4.71 -10.89 4.96
CA ILE A 141 4.82 -11.32 3.57
C ILE A 141 6.21 -11.87 3.28
N LYS A 142 7.25 -11.18 3.75
CA LYS A 142 8.64 -11.63 3.63
C LYS A 142 8.87 -12.99 4.27
N ALA A 143 8.31 -13.22 5.46
CA ALA A 143 8.39 -14.51 6.13
C ALA A 143 7.68 -15.61 5.33
N LEU A 144 6.46 -15.36 4.85
CA LEU A 144 5.70 -16.30 4.01
C LEU A 144 6.44 -16.61 2.69
N ARG A 145 7.02 -15.60 2.04
CA ARG A 145 7.84 -15.79 0.84
C ARG A 145 9.01 -16.72 1.10
N ASN A 146 9.73 -16.50 2.21
CA ASN A 146 10.87 -17.32 2.56
C ASN A 146 10.49 -18.78 2.82
N ILE A 147 9.31 -19.03 3.42
CA ILE A 147 8.75 -20.38 3.58
C ILE A 147 8.42 -21.01 2.22
N ALA A 148 7.74 -20.26 1.34
CA ALA A 148 7.36 -20.74 0.01
C ALA A 148 8.57 -21.06 -0.88
N ARG A 149 9.67 -20.28 -0.77
CA ARG A 149 10.93 -20.54 -1.47
C ARG A 149 11.65 -21.81 -0.97
N ALA A 150 11.47 -22.15 0.30
CA ALA A 150 12.14 -23.29 0.93
C ALA A 150 11.38 -24.61 0.78
N SER A 151 10.18 -24.58 0.19
CA SER A 151 9.28 -25.73 -0.03
C SER A 151 9.47 -26.33 -1.42
#